data_AF-A0A7Y4T4X5-F1
#
_entry.id   AF-A0A7Y4T4X5-F1
#
_cell.length_a   1.000
_cell.length_b   1.000
_cell.length_c   1.000
_cell.angle_alpha   90.00
_cell.angle_beta   90.00
_cell.angle_gamma   90.00
#
_symmetry.space_group_name_H-M   'P 1'
#
loop_
_entity.id
_entity.type
_entity.pdbx_description
1 polymer ?
#
loop_
_entity_poly.entity_id
_entity_poly.type
_entity_poly.pdbx_seq_one_letter_code
_entity_poly.pdbx_strand_id
1 'polypeptide(L)'
;AKTSTVERVDVFAQDGAPVAGARVAEMLRSFRVPDGTTDIVLDKSALSIGVGFPIARFLLDKCEAAGNINFHIMIVSNPELDARIFGEPDDRVINVRGFAGSSVTAGEEKLARIWVPQLSHRKASALTKIRAASGDTVYKICPTLPFPARNPRRADELIAEFEGQLRAWDVDARDIIYVSERNPLDSYRTLSTLKLRYDRTVDGVFVPQLVLSPIGSKVMATGAMMAAIEHDLPVQYVETLRYEFDPPNPAGDRPDDMMVHLWLQGPIYAGLRAPSSGTS
;
A
#
# COMPACT_ATOMS: atom_id res chain seq x y z
N ALA A 1 22.63 22.28 -15.98
CA ALA A 1 23.15 21.94 -14.63
C ALA A 1 22.15 21.00 -13.97
N LYS A 2 22.60 19.93 -13.30
CA LYS A 2 21.69 19.09 -12.50
C LYS A 2 21.36 19.87 -11.22
N THR A 3 20.14 20.35 -11.10
CA THR A 3 19.64 21.00 -9.88
C THR A 3 19.15 19.92 -8.93
N SER A 4 19.65 19.92 -7.70
CA SER A 4 19.18 19.05 -6.63
C SER A 4 18.65 19.92 -5.50
N THR A 5 17.45 19.60 -5.03
CA THR A 5 16.78 20.28 -3.92
C THR A 5 16.47 19.25 -2.84
N VAL A 6 16.74 19.61 -1.59
CA VAL A 6 16.45 18.75 -0.44
C VAL A 6 15.37 19.40 0.39
N GLU A 7 14.21 18.77 0.43
CA GLU A 7 13.08 19.18 1.26
C GLU A 7 13.08 18.37 2.55
N ARG A 8 12.87 19.05 3.69
CA ARG A 8 12.74 18.40 4.99
C ARG A 8 11.28 18.29 5.37
N VAL A 9 10.84 17.07 5.66
CA VAL A 9 9.48 16.82 6.12
C VAL A 9 9.52 16.03 7.42
N ASP A 10 8.94 16.58 8.48
CA ASP A 10 8.79 15.84 9.73
C ASP A 10 7.71 14.78 9.57
N VAL A 11 8.01 13.57 10.05
CA VAL A 11 7.04 12.47 10.07
C VAL A 11 6.02 12.66 11.18
N PHE A 12 6.48 13.16 12.34
CA PHE A 12 5.67 13.41 13.52
C PHE A 12 5.71 14.89 13.91
N ALA A 13 4.58 15.41 14.39
CA ALA A 13 4.52 16.70 15.06
C ALA A 13 5.06 16.60 16.51
N GLN A 14 5.19 17.74 17.19
CA GLN A 14 5.73 17.79 18.56
C GLN A 14 4.88 17.02 19.58
N ASP A 15 3.60 16.84 19.31
CA ASP A 15 2.63 16.05 20.09
C ASP A 15 2.59 14.56 19.68
N GLY A 16 3.56 14.13 18.86
CA GLY A 16 3.64 12.78 18.32
C GLY A 16 2.60 12.45 17.25
N ALA A 17 1.85 13.42 16.71
CA ALA A 17 0.88 13.12 15.65
C ALA A 17 1.59 12.82 14.32
N PRO A 18 1.26 11.73 13.60
CA PRO A 18 1.77 11.51 12.26
C PRO A 18 1.27 12.61 11.32
N VAL A 19 2.19 13.40 10.74
CA VAL A 19 1.89 14.57 9.89
C VAL A 19 2.56 14.50 8.51
N ALA A 20 3.37 13.47 8.25
CA ALA A 20 4.18 13.33 7.04
C ALA A 20 3.35 13.56 5.77
N GLY A 21 2.24 12.82 5.61
CA GLY A 21 1.41 12.89 4.40
C GLY A 21 0.79 14.27 4.15
N ALA A 22 0.42 15.00 5.21
CA ALA A 22 -0.13 16.35 5.07
C ALA A 22 0.95 17.34 4.61
N ARG A 23 2.14 17.29 5.23
CA ARG A 23 3.27 18.16 4.91
C ARG A 23 3.83 17.89 3.52
N VAL A 24 3.93 16.63 3.13
CA VAL A 24 4.32 16.24 1.77
C VAL A 24 3.32 16.76 0.74
N ALA A 25 2.02 16.65 1.00
CA ALA A 25 1.01 17.19 0.09
C ALA A 25 1.10 18.72 -0.05
N GLU A 26 1.40 19.43 1.03
CA GLU A 26 1.63 20.88 1.01
C GLU A 26 2.88 21.25 0.20
N MET A 27 4.01 20.57 0.44
CA MET A 27 5.24 20.73 -0.32
C MET A 27 5.02 20.43 -1.82
N LEU A 28 4.30 19.38 -2.14
CA LEU A 28 4.02 19.01 -3.53
C LEU A 28 3.10 20.01 -4.25
N ARG A 29 2.20 20.71 -3.54
CA ARG A 29 1.37 21.76 -4.15
C ARG A 29 2.19 22.95 -4.65
N SER A 30 3.29 23.28 -3.98
CA SER A 30 4.20 24.34 -4.44
C SER A 30 5.19 23.85 -5.49
N PHE A 31 5.38 22.53 -5.60
CA PHE A 31 6.26 21.92 -6.61
C PHE A 31 5.73 22.16 -8.03
N ARG A 32 6.57 22.81 -8.85
CA ARG A 32 6.34 23.00 -10.28
C ARG A 32 7.23 22.06 -11.06
N VAL A 33 6.61 21.26 -11.91
CA VAL A 33 7.33 20.43 -12.89
C VAL A 33 7.98 21.38 -13.89
N PRO A 34 9.31 21.30 -14.11
CA PRO A 34 9.99 22.15 -15.09
C PRO A 34 9.44 21.96 -16.51
N ASP A 35 9.37 23.04 -17.28
CA ASP A 35 8.95 23.00 -18.68
C ASP A 35 9.85 22.05 -19.49
N GLY A 36 9.23 21.27 -20.38
CA GLY A 36 9.93 20.27 -21.19
C GLY A 36 10.27 18.96 -20.47
N THR A 37 9.83 18.77 -19.22
CA THR A 37 9.95 17.48 -18.52
C THR A 37 9.14 16.42 -19.25
N THR A 38 9.79 15.32 -19.64
CA THR A 38 9.15 14.16 -20.28
C THR A 38 8.86 13.02 -19.31
N ASP A 39 9.64 12.92 -18.23
CA ASP A 39 9.61 11.79 -17.32
C ASP A 39 9.73 12.27 -15.87
N ILE A 40 8.90 11.72 -15.00
CA ILE A 40 9.00 11.84 -13.56
C ILE A 40 9.19 10.43 -13.00
N VAL A 41 10.25 10.25 -12.21
CA VAL A 41 10.56 8.97 -11.56
C VAL A 41 10.44 9.14 -10.05
N LEU A 42 9.53 8.39 -9.44
CA LEU A 42 9.41 8.27 -7.98
C LEU A 42 10.19 7.03 -7.52
N ASP A 43 11.30 7.26 -6.83
CA ASP A 43 11.96 6.21 -6.06
C ASP A 43 11.24 6.01 -4.72
N LYS A 44 10.61 4.84 -4.55
CA LYS A 44 9.85 4.46 -3.36
C LYS A 44 10.64 3.53 -2.42
N SER A 45 11.90 3.25 -2.71
CA SER A 45 12.71 2.23 -2.01
C SER A 45 12.85 2.49 -0.51
N ALA A 46 12.85 3.75 -0.08
CA ALA A 46 13.01 4.15 1.32
C ALA A 46 11.84 4.98 1.88
N LEU A 47 10.73 5.11 1.13
CA LEU A 47 9.59 5.92 1.55
C LEU A 47 8.59 5.08 2.34
N SER A 48 8.19 5.57 3.52
CA SER A 48 7.09 4.97 4.29
C SER A 48 5.78 5.08 3.53
N ILE A 49 4.78 4.28 3.92
CA ILE A 49 3.42 4.34 3.32
C ILE A 49 2.85 5.76 3.47
N GLY A 50 3.01 6.39 4.64
CA GLY A 50 2.55 7.75 4.93
C GLY A 50 3.14 8.85 4.06
N VAL A 51 4.25 8.57 3.37
CA VAL A 51 4.96 9.52 2.50
C VAL A 51 4.84 9.11 1.04
N GLY A 52 5.22 7.88 0.70
CA GLY A 52 5.30 7.42 -0.68
C GLY A 52 3.95 7.34 -1.39
N PHE A 53 2.88 6.96 -0.68
CA PHE A 53 1.55 6.85 -1.28
C PHE A 53 0.96 8.23 -1.64
N PRO A 54 0.95 9.23 -0.74
CA PRO A 54 0.52 10.58 -1.10
C PRO A 54 1.31 11.19 -2.26
N ILE A 55 2.64 10.98 -2.30
CA ILE A 55 3.47 11.46 -3.42
C ILE A 55 3.04 10.79 -4.73
N ALA A 56 2.91 9.47 -4.72
CA ALA A 56 2.55 8.72 -5.92
C ALA A 56 1.19 9.16 -6.48
N ARG A 57 0.16 9.29 -5.62
CA ARG A 57 -1.17 9.76 -6.04
C ARG A 57 -1.09 11.16 -6.64
N PHE A 58 -0.43 12.10 -5.96
CA PHE A 58 -0.30 13.47 -6.43
C PHE A 58 0.46 13.58 -7.77
N LEU A 59 1.57 12.85 -7.92
CA LEU A 59 2.36 12.88 -9.15
C LEU A 59 1.62 12.22 -10.31
N LEU A 60 0.90 11.12 -10.04
CA LEU A 60 0.05 10.47 -11.04
C LEU A 60 -1.03 11.45 -11.53
N ASP A 61 -1.81 12.05 -10.63
CA ASP A 61 -2.86 13.02 -10.97
C ASP A 61 -2.29 14.17 -11.83
N LYS A 62 -1.10 14.67 -11.49
CA LYS A 62 -0.41 15.71 -12.28
C LYS A 62 -0.01 15.24 -13.67
N CYS A 63 0.54 14.03 -13.79
CA CYS A 63 1.01 13.49 -15.06
C CYS A 63 -0.16 13.12 -15.98
N GLU A 64 -1.27 12.64 -15.41
CA GLU A 64 -2.52 12.39 -16.12
C GLU A 64 -3.11 13.70 -16.64
N ALA A 65 -3.18 14.75 -15.80
CA ALA A 65 -3.66 16.06 -16.21
C ALA A 65 -2.78 16.72 -17.30
N ALA A 66 -1.47 16.48 -17.27
CA ALA A 66 -0.56 16.95 -18.32
C ALA A 66 -0.71 16.14 -19.62
N GLY A 67 -0.98 14.83 -19.52
CA GLY A 67 -1.20 13.91 -20.63
C GLY A 67 0.04 13.58 -21.48
N ASN A 68 1.13 14.32 -21.31
CA ASN A 68 2.36 14.19 -22.10
C ASN A 68 3.61 13.84 -21.25
N ILE A 69 3.45 13.62 -19.94
CA ILE A 69 4.54 13.28 -19.03
C ILE A 69 4.43 11.81 -18.63
N ASN A 70 5.53 11.08 -18.73
CA ASN A 70 5.63 9.73 -18.24
C ASN A 70 5.81 9.73 -16.72
N PHE A 71 5.01 8.93 -16.03
CA PHE A 71 5.20 8.69 -14.60
C PHE A 71 5.70 7.27 -14.36
N HIS A 72 6.83 7.19 -13.67
CA HIS A 72 7.49 5.93 -13.32
C HIS A 72 7.60 5.79 -11.81
N ILE A 73 7.49 4.56 -11.33
CA ILE A 73 7.84 4.20 -9.96
C ILE A 73 8.99 3.19 -10.00
N MET A 74 10.03 3.46 -9.22
CA MET A 74 11.13 2.54 -8.98
C MET A 74 11.12 2.06 -7.54
N ILE A 75 11.39 0.78 -7.35
CA ILE A 75 11.45 0.14 -6.04
C ILE A 75 12.66 -0.76 -6.02
N VAL A 76 13.52 -0.58 -5.04
CA VAL A 76 14.53 -1.55 -4.62
C VAL A 76 14.00 -2.21 -3.35
N SER A 77 13.87 -3.53 -3.40
CA SER A 77 13.30 -4.34 -2.33
C SER A 77 14.20 -5.51 -1.99
N ASN A 78 14.40 -5.72 -0.69
CA ASN A 78 15.16 -6.84 -0.16
C ASN A 78 14.40 -7.38 1.05
N PRO A 79 13.46 -8.34 0.86
CA PRO A 79 12.58 -8.81 1.93
C PRO A 79 13.32 -9.34 3.15
N GLU A 80 14.50 -9.95 2.96
CA GLU A 80 15.34 -10.44 4.06
C GLU A 80 15.97 -9.30 4.86
N LEU A 81 16.47 -8.25 4.19
CA LEU A 81 16.96 -7.05 4.85
C LEU A 81 15.82 -6.30 5.55
N ASP A 82 14.67 -6.19 4.89
CA ASP A 82 13.49 -5.52 5.43
C ASP A 82 12.95 -6.23 6.68
N ALA A 83 13.01 -7.56 6.73
CA ALA A 83 12.62 -8.33 7.91
C ALA A 83 13.53 -8.09 9.14
N ARG A 84 14.75 -7.60 8.91
CA ARG A 84 15.71 -7.20 9.96
C ARG A 84 15.53 -5.76 10.42
N ILE A 85 14.76 -4.96 9.68
CA ILE A 85 14.36 -3.61 10.04
C ILE A 85 13.00 -3.69 10.71
N PHE A 86 12.98 -3.64 12.02
CA PHE A 86 11.75 -3.66 12.79
C PHE A 86 11.61 -2.33 13.52
N GLY A 87 10.42 -2.05 14.00
CA GLY A 87 10.19 -0.77 14.63
C GLY A 87 8.99 -0.80 15.52
N GLU A 88 9.01 0.14 16.46
CA GLU A 88 7.92 0.35 17.39
C GLU A 88 6.79 1.10 16.67
N PRO A 89 5.62 0.47 16.49
CA PRO A 89 4.50 1.14 15.87
C PRO A 89 3.92 2.19 16.82
N ASP A 90 3.53 3.35 16.28
CA ASP A 90 2.68 4.33 16.97
C ASP A 90 1.38 3.66 17.49
N ASP A 91 0.70 4.29 18.43
CA ASP A 91 -0.63 3.87 18.90
C ASP A 91 -1.74 4.35 17.95
N ARG A 92 -1.47 5.35 17.11
CA ARG A 92 -2.47 5.95 16.23
C ARG A 92 -2.60 5.19 14.90
N VAL A 93 -3.77 4.60 14.68
CA VAL A 93 -4.20 4.10 13.37
C VAL A 93 -4.72 5.28 12.55
N ILE A 94 -4.19 5.46 11.35
CA ILE A 94 -4.56 6.56 10.48
C ILE A 94 -4.85 6.08 9.06
N ASN A 95 -5.74 6.81 8.38
CA ASN A 95 -5.88 6.70 6.94
C ASN A 95 -4.74 7.44 6.26
N VAL A 96 -4.13 6.82 5.25
CA VAL A 96 -3.10 7.48 4.44
C VAL A 96 -3.71 8.71 3.76
N ARG A 97 -2.96 9.81 3.73
CA ARG A 97 -3.46 11.06 3.13
C ARG A 97 -3.79 10.85 1.65
N GLY A 98 -5.03 11.18 1.28
CA GLY A 98 -5.53 10.91 -0.07
C GLY A 98 -5.99 9.47 -0.29
N PHE A 99 -6.16 8.67 0.77
CA PHE A 99 -6.67 7.30 0.72
C PHE A 99 -7.63 7.05 1.88
N ALA A 100 -8.57 7.98 2.11
CA ALA A 100 -9.66 7.78 3.06
C ALA A 100 -10.81 6.96 2.46
N GLY A 101 -10.76 6.75 1.13
CA GLY A 101 -11.81 6.18 0.32
C GLY A 101 -13.02 7.10 0.13
N SER A 102 -13.91 6.69 -0.76
CA SER A 102 -15.16 7.39 -1.00
C SER A 102 -16.04 7.38 0.24
N SER A 103 -16.64 8.53 0.54
CA SER A 103 -17.56 8.66 1.66
C SER A 103 -18.83 7.86 1.35
N VAL A 104 -19.07 6.79 2.10
CA VAL A 104 -20.31 6.02 2.00
C VAL A 104 -21.44 6.92 2.48
N THR A 105 -22.27 7.38 1.55
CA THR A 105 -23.48 8.13 1.88
C THR A 105 -24.44 7.16 2.55
N ALA A 106 -24.89 7.49 3.75
CA ALA A 106 -25.76 6.62 4.52
C ALA A 106 -27.11 6.44 3.79
N GLY A 107 -27.29 5.30 3.12
CA GLY A 107 -28.60 4.72 2.82
C GLY A 107 -29.09 3.86 4.00
N GLU A 108 -30.17 3.11 3.81
CA GLU A 108 -30.61 2.11 4.80
C GLU A 108 -29.66 0.91 4.89
N GLU A 109 -28.84 0.70 3.85
CA GLU A 109 -27.90 -0.41 3.74
C GLU A 109 -26.75 -0.31 4.76
N LYS A 110 -26.40 -1.46 5.35
CA LYS A 110 -25.29 -1.54 6.32
C LYS A 110 -23.95 -1.57 5.58
N LEU A 111 -22.93 -0.99 6.20
CA LEU A 111 -21.55 -1.05 5.71
C LEU A 111 -20.96 -2.45 5.96
N ALA A 112 -20.47 -3.11 4.92
CA ALA A 112 -19.70 -4.34 5.02
C ALA A 112 -18.21 -4.04 4.75
N ARG A 113 -17.41 -3.86 5.81
CA ARG A 113 -15.96 -3.66 5.63
C ARG A 113 -15.26 -4.98 5.40
N ILE A 114 -14.56 -5.09 4.27
CA ILE A 114 -13.65 -6.19 3.98
C ILE A 114 -12.24 -5.68 4.24
N TRP A 115 -11.59 -6.17 5.29
CA TRP A 115 -10.25 -5.76 5.64
C TRP A 115 -9.21 -6.71 5.03
N VAL A 116 -8.20 -6.14 4.36
CA VAL A 116 -7.13 -6.87 3.69
C VAL A 116 -5.79 -6.55 4.34
N PRO A 117 -5.43 -7.23 5.45
CA PRO A 117 -4.14 -7.04 6.08
C PRO A 117 -3.05 -7.77 5.32
N GLN A 118 -1.98 -7.07 4.95
CA GLN A 118 -0.77 -7.73 4.43
C GLN A 118 0.07 -8.24 5.61
N LEU A 119 0.27 -9.55 5.69
CA LEU A 119 1.08 -10.15 6.74
C LEU A 119 2.56 -10.01 6.42
N SER A 120 3.33 -9.63 7.43
CA SER A 120 4.77 -9.46 7.33
C SER A 120 5.41 -9.71 8.70
N HIS A 121 6.65 -10.22 8.68
CA HIS A 121 7.39 -10.57 9.88
C HIS A 121 7.47 -9.38 10.85
N ARG A 122 7.20 -9.63 12.14
CA ARG A 122 7.21 -8.66 13.25
C ARG A 122 6.21 -7.51 13.11
N LYS A 123 5.20 -7.64 12.25
CA LYS A 123 4.14 -6.62 12.08
C LYS A 123 2.82 -6.99 12.76
N ALA A 124 2.80 -8.07 13.52
CA ALA A 124 1.66 -8.52 14.30
C ALA A 124 1.06 -7.43 15.20
N SER A 125 1.88 -6.70 15.97
CA SER A 125 1.41 -5.64 16.86
C SER A 125 0.72 -4.51 16.11
N ALA A 126 1.29 -4.06 15.00
CA ALA A 126 0.70 -3.01 14.15
C ALA A 126 -0.66 -3.44 13.58
N LEU A 127 -0.76 -4.68 13.05
CA LEU A 127 -2.02 -5.20 12.52
C LEU A 127 -3.07 -5.42 13.60
N THR A 128 -2.69 -5.83 14.80
CA THR A 128 -3.62 -5.91 15.95
C THR A 128 -4.19 -4.54 16.32
N LYS A 129 -3.38 -3.47 16.31
CA LYS A 129 -3.85 -2.10 16.54
C LYS A 129 -4.87 -1.68 15.46
N ILE A 130 -4.58 -1.95 14.19
CA ILE A 130 -5.49 -1.64 13.08
C ILE A 130 -6.80 -2.42 13.20
N ARG A 131 -6.73 -3.72 13.54
CA ARG A 131 -7.92 -4.55 13.75
C ARG A 131 -8.79 -4.00 14.88
N ALA A 132 -8.18 -3.59 15.99
CA ALA A 132 -8.88 -3.03 17.14
C ALA A 132 -9.58 -1.71 16.79
N ALA A 133 -8.93 -0.83 16.02
CA ALA A 133 -9.51 0.43 15.57
C ALA A 133 -10.66 0.26 14.56
N SER A 134 -10.75 -0.89 13.88
CA SER A 134 -11.78 -1.16 12.87
C SER A 134 -13.15 -1.54 13.47
N GLY A 135 -13.20 -1.87 14.77
CA GLY A 135 -14.42 -2.21 15.51
C GLY A 135 -15.20 -3.41 14.94
N ASP A 136 -16.52 -3.42 15.15
CA ASP A 136 -17.42 -4.53 14.77
C ASP A 136 -17.93 -4.44 13.33
N THR A 137 -17.54 -3.40 12.59
CA THR A 137 -17.96 -3.19 11.20
C THR A 137 -17.22 -4.06 10.17
N VAL A 138 -16.19 -4.80 10.63
CA VAL A 138 -15.42 -5.71 9.79
C VAL A 138 -16.26 -6.96 9.51
N TYR A 139 -16.79 -7.02 8.29
CA TYR A 139 -17.57 -8.15 7.79
C TYR A 139 -16.69 -9.35 7.44
N LYS A 140 -15.51 -9.10 6.86
CA LYS A 140 -14.60 -10.14 6.40
C LYS A 140 -13.15 -9.69 6.50
N ILE A 141 -12.25 -10.63 6.78
CA ILE A 141 -10.81 -10.41 6.85
C ILE A 141 -10.17 -11.33 5.82
N CYS A 142 -9.41 -10.75 4.89
CA CYS A 142 -8.73 -11.48 3.83
C CYS A 142 -7.22 -11.22 3.93
N PRO A 143 -6.47 -11.98 4.76
CA PRO A 143 -5.04 -11.74 4.92
C PRO A 143 -4.28 -12.01 3.63
N THR A 144 -3.36 -11.12 3.29
CA THR A 144 -2.54 -11.21 2.09
C THR A 144 -1.13 -11.70 2.45
N LEU A 145 -0.68 -12.75 1.79
CA LEU A 145 0.61 -13.40 1.97
C LEU A 145 1.45 -13.35 0.68
N PRO A 146 2.79 -13.25 0.81
CA PRO A 146 3.68 -13.31 -0.34
C PRO A 146 3.79 -14.75 -0.86
N PHE A 147 3.27 -15.00 -2.06
CA PHE A 147 3.53 -16.21 -2.83
C PHE A 147 3.28 -15.97 -4.34
N PRO A 148 4.23 -16.26 -5.22
CA PRO A 148 5.58 -16.77 -4.94
C PRO A 148 6.45 -15.72 -4.22
N ALA A 149 7.34 -16.20 -3.35
CA ALA A 149 8.30 -15.41 -2.58
C ALA A 149 9.72 -15.94 -2.81
N ARG A 150 10.76 -15.16 -2.46
CA ARG A 150 12.15 -15.65 -2.57
C ARG A 150 12.39 -16.87 -1.69
N ASN A 151 11.94 -16.82 -0.44
CA ASN A 151 11.82 -18.00 0.41
C ASN A 151 10.47 -18.70 0.11
N PRO A 152 10.45 -19.92 -0.45
CA PRO A 152 9.20 -20.62 -0.78
C PRO A 152 8.31 -20.88 0.44
N ARG A 153 8.89 -20.94 1.65
CA ARG A 153 8.17 -21.18 2.91
C ARG A 153 7.68 -19.90 3.57
N ARG A 154 7.94 -18.73 2.98
CA ARG A 154 7.63 -17.42 3.58
C ARG A 154 6.16 -17.30 3.99
N ALA A 155 5.24 -17.79 3.16
CA ALA A 155 3.82 -17.76 3.47
C ALA A 155 3.49 -18.63 4.69
N ASP A 156 4.02 -19.86 4.76
CA ASP A 156 3.81 -20.77 5.89
C ASP A 156 4.41 -20.23 7.19
N GLU A 157 5.60 -19.61 7.11
CA GLU A 157 6.26 -18.95 8.24
C GLU A 157 5.39 -17.82 8.80
N LEU A 158 4.79 -17.01 7.93
CA LEU A 158 3.88 -15.95 8.33
C LEU A 158 2.57 -16.50 8.90
N ILE A 159 2.02 -17.58 8.34
CA ILE A 159 0.84 -18.25 8.92
C ILE A 159 1.14 -18.75 10.33
N ALA A 160 2.31 -19.36 10.55
CA ALA A 160 2.74 -19.83 11.86
C ALA A 160 2.97 -18.67 12.84
N GLU A 161 3.60 -17.57 12.41
CA GLU A 161 3.81 -16.38 13.25
C GLU A 161 2.48 -15.72 13.65
N PHE A 162 1.49 -15.73 12.76
CA PHE A 162 0.20 -15.09 12.97
C PHE A 162 -0.90 -16.07 13.43
N GLU A 163 -0.58 -17.32 13.79
CA GLU A 163 -1.59 -18.35 14.08
C GLU A 163 -2.60 -17.88 15.14
N GLY A 164 -2.10 -17.29 16.23
CA GLY A 164 -2.93 -16.77 17.31
C GLY A 164 -3.87 -15.64 16.86
N GLN A 165 -3.35 -14.71 16.04
CA GLN A 165 -4.12 -13.60 15.49
C GLN A 165 -5.17 -14.08 14.48
N LEU A 166 -4.79 -14.95 13.55
CA LEU A 166 -5.70 -15.51 12.54
C LEU A 166 -6.87 -16.24 13.20
N ARG A 167 -6.60 -17.00 14.27
CA ARG A 167 -7.64 -17.64 15.09
C ARG A 167 -8.50 -16.62 15.83
N ALA A 168 -7.90 -15.62 16.46
CA ALA A 168 -8.63 -14.58 17.19
C ALA A 168 -9.48 -13.68 16.26
N TRP A 169 -9.06 -13.54 15.01
CA TRP A 169 -9.76 -12.78 13.97
C TRP A 169 -10.79 -13.62 13.20
N ASP A 170 -10.94 -14.91 13.53
CA ASP A 170 -11.85 -15.86 12.87
C ASP A 170 -11.67 -15.91 11.34
N VAL A 171 -10.41 -15.94 10.89
CA VAL A 171 -10.08 -16.01 9.46
C VAL A 171 -10.32 -17.42 8.92
N ASP A 172 -11.16 -17.55 7.89
CA ASP A 172 -11.28 -18.78 7.13
C ASP A 172 -10.05 -18.97 6.22
N ALA A 173 -9.49 -20.17 6.16
CA ALA A 173 -8.34 -20.47 5.32
C ALA A 173 -8.57 -20.13 3.83
N ARG A 174 -9.82 -20.15 3.37
CA ARG A 174 -10.21 -19.80 2.00
C ARG A 174 -10.17 -18.31 1.70
N ASP A 175 -10.09 -17.46 2.73
CA ASP A 175 -9.99 -16.00 2.58
C ASP A 175 -8.55 -15.51 2.50
N ILE A 176 -7.58 -16.41 2.65
CA ILE A 176 -6.16 -16.09 2.52
C ILE A 176 -5.86 -15.80 1.04
N ILE A 177 -5.27 -14.64 0.79
CA ILE A 177 -4.90 -14.16 -0.53
C ILE A 177 -3.40 -14.32 -0.71
N TYR A 178 -3.00 -14.91 -1.83
CA TYR A 178 -1.60 -15.01 -2.23
C TYR A 178 -1.29 -14.03 -3.34
N VAL A 179 -0.23 -13.25 -3.19
CA VAL A 179 0.27 -12.33 -4.21
C VAL A 179 1.78 -12.41 -4.32
N SER A 180 2.30 -12.23 -5.52
CA SER A 180 3.73 -12.28 -5.80
C SER A 180 4.49 -11.20 -5.03
N GLU A 181 5.57 -11.62 -4.35
CA GLU A 181 6.50 -10.69 -3.69
C GLU A 181 7.31 -9.87 -4.71
N ARG A 182 7.33 -10.32 -5.97
CA ARG A 182 8.19 -9.77 -7.04
C ARG A 182 7.46 -8.97 -8.09
N ASN A 183 6.13 -9.06 -8.13
CA ASN A 183 5.32 -8.44 -9.16
C ASN A 183 4.21 -7.59 -8.54
N PRO A 184 4.34 -6.25 -8.52
CA PRO A 184 3.31 -5.39 -7.96
C PRO A 184 2.01 -5.43 -8.78
N LEU A 185 2.06 -5.76 -10.08
CA LEU A 185 0.86 -5.90 -10.90
C LEU A 185 0.02 -7.11 -10.49
N ASP A 186 0.63 -8.12 -9.89
CA ASP A 186 -0.10 -9.28 -9.36
C ASP A 186 -0.92 -8.91 -8.13
N SER A 187 -0.31 -8.20 -7.18
CA SER A 187 -1.00 -7.61 -6.02
C SER A 187 -2.12 -6.66 -6.47
N TYR A 188 -1.82 -5.74 -7.38
CA TYR A 188 -2.80 -4.83 -7.98
C TYR A 188 -4.01 -5.58 -8.58
N ARG A 189 -3.79 -6.50 -9.52
CA ARG A 189 -4.87 -7.24 -10.19
C ARG A 189 -5.68 -8.09 -9.24
N THR A 190 -5.03 -8.72 -8.26
CA THR A 190 -5.70 -9.56 -7.26
C THR A 190 -6.63 -8.72 -6.39
N LEU A 191 -6.16 -7.56 -5.92
CA LEU A 191 -6.96 -6.65 -5.09
C LEU A 191 -8.08 -5.98 -5.89
N SER A 192 -7.83 -5.54 -7.12
CA SER A 192 -8.87 -5.02 -8.02
C SER A 192 -9.94 -6.09 -8.31
N THR A 193 -9.53 -7.34 -8.54
CA THR A 193 -10.47 -8.46 -8.72
C THR A 193 -11.30 -8.72 -7.47
N LEU A 194 -10.66 -8.67 -6.29
CA LEU A 194 -11.34 -8.85 -5.00
C LEU A 194 -12.38 -7.75 -4.77
N LYS A 195 -12.03 -6.49 -5.03
CA LYS A 195 -12.93 -5.34 -4.94
C LYS A 195 -14.18 -5.56 -5.80
N LEU A 196 -13.98 -5.84 -7.10
CA LEU A 196 -15.09 -6.05 -8.04
C LEU A 196 -15.96 -7.25 -7.67
N ARG A 197 -15.38 -8.31 -7.10
CA ARG A 197 -16.13 -9.47 -6.62
C ARG A 197 -17.01 -9.13 -5.43
N TYR A 198 -16.48 -8.43 -4.42
CA TYR A 198 -17.29 -8.03 -3.27
C TYR A 198 -18.37 -7.03 -3.66
N ASP A 199 -18.05 -6.05 -4.49
CA ASP A 199 -19.03 -5.10 -5.05
C ASP A 199 -20.25 -5.83 -5.62
N ARG A 200 -20.02 -6.84 -6.45
CA ARG A 200 -21.09 -7.65 -7.05
C ARG A 200 -21.80 -8.56 -6.05
N THR A 201 -21.07 -9.12 -5.09
CA THR A 201 -21.60 -10.15 -4.20
C THR A 201 -22.58 -9.58 -3.17
N VAL A 202 -22.36 -8.34 -2.73
CA VAL A 202 -23.19 -7.70 -1.70
C VAL A 202 -24.12 -6.62 -2.24
N ASP A 203 -24.15 -6.44 -3.57
CA ASP A 203 -24.98 -5.45 -4.24
C ASP A 203 -26.46 -5.56 -3.82
N GLY A 204 -27.06 -4.42 -3.48
CA GLY A 204 -28.44 -4.33 -2.97
C GLY A 204 -28.68 -4.87 -1.56
N VAL A 205 -27.65 -5.26 -0.81
CA VAL A 205 -27.75 -5.75 0.58
C VAL A 205 -26.85 -4.97 1.53
N PHE A 206 -25.60 -4.74 1.13
CA PHE A 206 -24.63 -3.98 1.89
C PHE A 206 -23.89 -3.01 0.98
N VAL A 207 -23.35 -1.95 1.58
CA VAL A 207 -22.31 -1.15 0.91
C VAL A 207 -20.94 -1.79 1.20
N PRO A 208 -20.27 -2.38 0.20
CA PRO A 208 -18.95 -2.97 0.39
C PRO A 208 -17.88 -1.90 0.49
N GLN A 209 -17.00 -2.02 1.48
CA GLN A 209 -15.82 -1.18 1.60
C GLN A 209 -14.58 -2.05 1.82
N LEU A 210 -13.75 -2.15 0.79
CA LEU A 210 -12.47 -2.85 0.87
C LEU A 210 -11.42 -1.91 1.49
N VAL A 211 -10.86 -2.28 2.63
CA VAL A 211 -9.86 -1.50 3.39
C VAL A 211 -8.51 -2.23 3.34
N LEU A 212 -7.47 -1.55 2.88
CA LEU A 212 -6.14 -2.15 2.72
C LEU A 212 -5.20 -1.77 3.87
N SER A 213 -4.39 -2.72 4.34
CA SER A 213 -3.26 -2.46 5.25
C SER A 213 -1.97 -3.08 4.73
N PRO A 214 -1.32 -2.46 3.73
CA PRO A 214 -0.20 -3.04 2.99
C PRO A 214 1.15 -2.88 3.72
N ILE A 215 1.28 -3.49 4.89
CA ILE A 215 2.48 -3.38 5.74
C ILE A 215 3.54 -4.42 5.32
N GLY A 216 4.81 -4.03 5.27
CA GLY A 216 5.94 -4.94 5.04
C GLY A 216 6.53 -4.81 3.64
N SER A 217 6.19 -5.73 2.73
CA SER A 217 6.75 -5.77 1.36
C SER A 217 6.47 -4.50 0.58
N LYS A 218 7.53 -3.82 0.13
CA LYS A 218 7.43 -2.58 -0.65
C LYS A 218 6.78 -2.80 -2.00
N VAL A 219 7.04 -3.96 -2.63
CA VAL A 219 6.49 -4.32 -3.93
C VAL A 219 4.99 -4.60 -3.83
N MET A 220 4.59 -5.46 -2.88
CA MET A 220 3.16 -5.76 -2.66
C MET A 220 2.39 -4.50 -2.26
N ALA A 221 3.01 -3.65 -1.43
CA ALA A 221 2.43 -2.38 -1.03
C ALA A 221 2.25 -1.40 -2.19
N THR A 222 3.16 -1.38 -3.18
CA THR A 222 2.94 -0.59 -4.39
C THR A 222 1.79 -1.14 -5.24
N GLY A 223 1.63 -2.46 -5.33
CA GLY A 223 0.45 -3.04 -5.97
C GLY A 223 -0.87 -2.66 -5.27
N ALA A 224 -0.87 -2.71 -3.93
CA ALA A 224 -2.00 -2.25 -3.12
C ALA A 224 -2.29 -0.75 -3.30
N MET A 225 -1.25 0.08 -3.40
CA MET A 225 -1.38 1.51 -3.69
C MET A 225 -2.05 1.74 -5.05
N MET A 226 -1.65 1.00 -6.09
CA MET A 226 -2.26 1.10 -7.42
C MET A 226 -3.76 0.74 -7.36
N ALA A 227 -4.12 -0.35 -6.67
CA ALA A 227 -5.52 -0.75 -6.52
C ALA A 227 -6.31 0.29 -5.71
N ALA A 228 -5.68 0.87 -4.69
CA ALA A 228 -6.32 1.91 -3.88
C ALA A 228 -6.52 3.22 -4.63
N ILE A 229 -5.63 3.58 -5.56
CA ILE A 229 -5.84 4.72 -6.45
C ILE A 229 -7.00 4.42 -7.42
N GLU A 230 -6.96 3.29 -8.12
CA GLU A 230 -7.96 2.97 -9.15
C GLU A 230 -9.39 2.87 -8.58
N HIS A 231 -9.54 2.20 -7.44
CA HIS A 231 -10.85 1.92 -6.84
C HIS A 231 -11.21 2.87 -5.68
N ASP A 232 -10.43 3.94 -5.50
CA ASP A 232 -10.54 4.90 -4.38
C ASP A 232 -10.71 4.18 -3.02
N LEU A 233 -9.80 3.24 -2.72
CA LEU A 233 -9.88 2.42 -1.52
C LEU A 233 -9.26 3.12 -0.31
N PRO A 234 -9.87 2.98 0.88
CA PRO A 234 -9.23 3.36 2.12
C PRO A 234 -7.96 2.53 2.38
N VAL A 235 -6.88 3.22 2.74
CA VAL A 235 -5.63 2.59 3.18
C VAL A 235 -5.36 2.98 4.63
N GLN A 236 -5.32 1.97 5.50
CA GLN A 236 -5.05 2.13 6.93
C GLN A 236 -3.69 1.60 7.29
N TYR A 237 -2.97 2.38 8.08
CA TYR A 237 -1.66 1.99 8.59
C TYR A 237 -1.37 2.61 9.95
N VAL A 238 -0.27 2.17 10.54
CA VAL A 238 0.31 2.74 11.75
C VAL A 238 1.74 3.16 11.40
N GLU A 239 2.08 4.41 11.69
CA GLU A 239 3.43 4.92 11.44
C GLU A 239 4.42 4.30 12.42
N THR A 240 5.68 4.18 12.01
CA THR A 240 6.74 3.63 12.87
C THR A 240 7.47 4.76 13.59
N LEU A 241 7.45 4.75 14.93
CA LEU A 241 8.09 5.78 15.77
C LEU A 241 9.61 5.67 15.73
N ARG A 242 10.12 4.43 15.77
CA ARG A 242 11.54 4.12 15.86
C ARG A 242 11.84 2.89 15.03
N TYR A 243 12.98 2.91 14.35
CA TYR A 243 13.50 1.75 13.64
C TYR A 243 14.71 1.21 14.39
N GLU A 244 14.71 -0.10 14.57
CA GLU A 244 15.85 -0.88 15.00
C GLU A 244 16.29 -1.77 13.82
N PHE A 245 17.59 -2.01 13.75
CA PHE A 245 18.19 -2.82 12.69
C PHE A 245 19.03 -3.92 13.31
N ASP A 246 18.71 -5.17 12.96
CA ASP A 246 19.50 -6.35 13.33
C ASP A 246 20.51 -6.67 12.20
N PRO A 247 21.79 -6.24 12.33
CA PRO A 247 22.74 -6.34 11.24
C PRO A 247 23.02 -7.81 10.86
N PRO A 248 23.11 -8.12 9.55
CA PRO A 248 23.47 -9.46 9.12
C PRO A 248 24.88 -9.82 9.58
N ASN A 249 25.09 -11.12 9.81
CA ASN A 249 26.43 -11.65 10.02
C ASN A 249 27.29 -11.27 8.79
N PRO A 250 28.42 -10.55 8.95
CA PRO A 250 29.24 -10.12 7.82
C PRO A 250 29.78 -11.26 6.96
N ALA A 251 29.81 -12.49 7.48
CA ALA A 251 30.25 -13.69 6.76
C ALA A 251 29.12 -14.41 5.97
N GLY A 252 27.88 -13.91 6.05
CA GLY A 252 26.74 -14.49 5.34
C GLY A 252 26.56 -13.93 3.93
N ASP A 253 26.05 -14.77 3.03
CA ASP A 253 25.65 -14.34 1.69
C ASP A 253 24.55 -13.28 1.81
N ARG A 254 24.73 -12.12 1.16
CA ARG A 254 23.73 -11.05 1.17
C ARG A 254 22.78 -11.32 0.01
N PRO A 255 21.48 -11.58 0.27
CA PRO A 255 20.52 -11.77 -0.81
C PRO A 255 20.51 -10.54 -1.71
N ASP A 256 20.52 -10.74 -3.03
CA ASP A 256 20.51 -9.65 -4.00
C ASP A 256 19.31 -8.73 -3.79
N ASP A 257 19.49 -7.46 -4.13
CA ASP A 257 18.36 -6.53 -4.19
C ASP A 257 17.49 -6.84 -5.40
N MET A 258 16.18 -6.78 -5.22
CA MET A 258 15.23 -6.87 -6.31
C MET A 258 14.81 -5.47 -6.72
N MET A 259 15.07 -5.13 -7.99
CA MET A 259 14.59 -3.89 -8.59
C MET A 259 13.31 -4.12 -9.37
N VAL A 260 12.32 -3.26 -9.12
CA VAL A 260 11.06 -3.22 -9.84
C VAL A 260 10.88 -1.83 -10.42
N HIS A 261 10.55 -1.76 -11.70
CA HIS A 261 10.22 -0.52 -12.41
C HIS A 261 8.81 -0.64 -12.96
N LEU A 262 7.98 0.35 -12.65
CA LEU A 262 6.64 0.51 -13.17
C LEU A 262 6.55 1.78 -13.99
N TRP A 263 5.91 1.69 -15.14
CA TRP A 263 5.43 2.81 -15.91
C TRP A 263 3.92 2.89 -15.65
N LEU A 264 3.45 3.99 -15.08
CA LEU A 264 2.05 4.15 -14.65
C LEU A 264 1.24 5.06 -15.56
N GLN A 265 1.88 6.09 -16.12
CA GLN A 265 1.23 7.05 -17.02
C GLN A 265 2.20 7.50 -18.11
N GLY A 266 1.69 7.92 -19.26
CA GLY A 266 2.48 8.57 -20.30
C GLY A 266 1.96 8.31 -21.73
N PRO A 267 2.53 8.98 -22.75
CA PRO A 267 2.07 8.86 -24.13
C PRO A 267 2.12 7.44 -24.71
N ILE A 268 2.94 6.54 -24.13
CA ILE A 268 2.99 5.13 -24.53
C ILE A 268 1.63 4.42 -24.40
N TYR A 269 0.75 4.92 -23.52
CA TYR A 269 -0.59 4.38 -23.30
C TYR A 269 -1.66 4.99 -24.21
N ALA A 270 -1.34 6.00 -25.04
CA ALA A 270 -2.33 6.71 -25.86
C ALA A 270 -3.07 5.82 -26.89
N GLY A 271 -2.50 4.67 -27.25
CA GLY A 271 -3.12 3.66 -28.12
C GLY A 271 -3.88 2.55 -27.40
N LEU A 272 -3.78 2.46 -26.07
CA LEU A 272 -4.51 1.49 -25.27
C LEU A 272 -5.91 2.04 -24.99
N ARG A 273 -6.94 1.43 -25.60
CA ARG A 273 -8.34 1.79 -25.32
C ARG A 273 -8.60 1.61 -23.83
N ALA A 274 -9.20 2.61 -23.19
CA ALA A 274 -9.82 2.40 -21.88
C ALA A 274 -10.82 1.25 -22.00
N PRO A 275 -10.85 0.29 -21.04
CA PRO A 275 -11.89 -0.72 -21.04
C PRO A 275 -13.24 0.00 -21.05
N SER A 276 -14.08 -0.34 -22.02
CA SER A 276 -15.43 0.21 -22.11
C SER A 276 -16.11 -0.02 -20.77
N SER A 277 -16.55 1.05 -20.10
CA SER A 277 -17.42 0.94 -18.93
C SER A 277 -18.68 0.20 -19.37
N GLY A 278 -18.69 -1.11 -19.14
CA GLY A 278 -19.79 -1.99 -19.48
C GLY A 278 -20.97 -1.67 -18.58
N THR A 279 -21.77 -0.68 -18.96
CA THR A 279 -23.16 -0.60 -18.54
C THR A 279 -23.91 -1.69 -19.31
N SER A 280 -24.24 -2.77 -18.62
CA SER A 280 -25.23 -3.78 -19.02
C SER A 280 -26.00 -4.17 -17.79
#